data_AF-A0A7T5R7J2-F1
#
_entry.id   AF-A0A7T5R7J2-F1
#
_cell.length_a   1.000
_cell.length_b   1.000
_cell.length_c   1.000
_cell.angle_alpha   90.00
_cell.angle_beta   90.00
_cell.angle_gamma   90.00
#
_symmetry.space_group_name_H-M   'P 1'
#
loop_
_entity.id
_entity.type
_entity.pdbx_description
1 polymer ?
#
loop_
_entity_poly.entity_id
_entity_poly.type
_entity_poly.pdbx_seq_one_letter_code
_entity_poly.pdbx_strand_id
1 'polypeptide(L)'
;MRHKYTLAVLFVVLVFFSYLASESSSVPITGAVPSDIEVREDGSFCGDSLRQIGEDCSSCPSDVQCSDLAFCDNGVCIKKQSGFNSKILFGVLIVVLFLAVSYLAYYLFKRRTAEKEEVIEGHEPLYESQVKEEREITENIHELQTYVERALALGYDKKQLKPLLEKQGWNNDDIDFVFRQVR
;
A
#
# COMPACT_ATOMS: atom_id res chain seq x y z
N MET A 1 -5.22 10.67 12.97
CA MET A 1 -5.68 9.72 11.92
C MET A 1 -4.68 9.45 10.78
N ARG A 2 -3.69 10.30 10.49
CA ARG A 2 -2.78 10.11 9.34
C ARG A 2 -1.87 8.86 9.42
N HIS A 3 -1.51 8.38 10.61
CA HIS A 3 -0.62 7.21 10.77
C HIS A 3 -1.23 5.84 10.42
N LYS A 4 -2.56 5.69 10.46
CA LYS A 4 -3.19 4.38 10.19
C LYS A 4 -3.14 4.00 8.72
N TYR A 5 -3.15 4.98 7.82
CA TYR A 5 -3.11 4.76 6.37
C TYR A 5 -1.71 4.39 5.87
N THR A 6 -0.66 4.92 6.49
CA THR A 6 0.72 4.63 6.10
C THR A 6 1.08 3.17 6.35
N LEU A 7 0.63 2.60 7.47
CA LEU A 7 0.83 1.19 7.82
C LEU A 7 0.09 0.23 6.87
N ALA A 8 -1.14 0.58 6.48
CA ALA A 8 -1.93 -0.23 5.56
C ALA A 8 -1.30 -0.29 4.16
N VAL A 9 -0.80 0.84 3.65
CA VAL A 9 -0.12 0.89 2.34
C VAL A 9 1.19 0.12 2.38
N LEU A 10 1.98 0.24 3.46
CA LEU A 10 3.23 -0.49 3.61
C LEU A 10 3.02 -2.02 3.63
N PHE A 11 1.96 -2.48 4.31
CA PHE A 11 1.61 -3.90 4.38
C PHE A 11 1.21 -4.46 3.01
N VAL A 12 0.43 -3.73 2.22
CA VAL A 12 0.05 -4.14 0.86
C VAL A 12 1.27 -4.24 -0.07
N VAL A 13 2.21 -3.29 0.03
CA VAL A 13 3.46 -3.31 -0.76
C VAL A 13 4.32 -4.53 -0.40
N LEU A 14 4.44 -4.85 0.89
CA LEU A 14 5.25 -6.00 1.35
C LEU A 14 4.66 -7.36 0.95
N VAL A 15 3.33 -7.50 1.00
CA VAL A 15 2.65 -8.73 0.54
C VAL A 15 2.83 -8.90 -0.97
N PHE A 16 2.74 -7.81 -1.73
CA PHE A 16 2.93 -7.84 -3.19
C PHE A 16 4.37 -8.22 -3.58
N PHE A 17 5.38 -7.68 -2.89
CA PHE A 17 6.78 -8.02 -3.13
C PHE A 17 7.10 -9.48 -2.82
N SER A 18 6.53 -10.02 -1.73
CA SER A 18 6.70 -11.44 -1.37
C SER A 18 6.12 -12.38 -2.42
N TYR A 19 5.01 -11.99 -3.07
CA TYR A 19 4.38 -12.81 -4.10
C TYR A 19 5.21 -12.88 -5.39
N LEU A 20 5.91 -11.79 -5.75
CA LEU A 20 6.75 -11.74 -6.94
C LEU A 20 8.04 -12.56 -6.83
N ALA A 21 8.52 -12.85 -5.61
CA ALA A 21 9.77 -13.57 -5.38
C ALA A 21 9.65 -15.10 -5.53
N SER A 22 8.45 -15.67 -5.74
CA SER A 22 8.23 -17.11 -5.59
C SER A 22 8.39 -17.97 -6.86
N GLU A 23 8.84 -17.44 -8.01
CA GLU A 23 8.88 -18.23 -9.26
C GLU A 23 10.26 -18.26 -9.93
N SER A 24 11.09 -19.23 -9.55
CA SER A 24 12.08 -19.83 -10.44
C SER A 24 12.65 -21.12 -9.85
N SER A 25 11.95 -22.24 -10.00
CA SER A 25 12.54 -23.58 -9.86
C SER A 25 12.35 -24.33 -11.17
N SER A 26 13.33 -24.19 -12.06
CA SER A 26 13.45 -25.04 -13.25
C SER A 26 14.11 -26.36 -12.84
N VAL A 27 13.37 -27.46 -12.97
CA VAL A 27 13.91 -28.82 -12.76
C VAL A 27 14.76 -29.20 -13.98
N PRO A 28 16.02 -29.65 -13.80
CA PRO A 28 16.82 -30.17 -14.91
C PRO A 28 16.33 -31.57 -15.30
N ILE A 29 16.00 -31.76 -16.58
CA ILE A 29 15.69 -33.07 -17.15
C ILE A 29 17.00 -33.68 -17.66
N THR A 30 17.58 -34.60 -16.90
CA THR A 30 18.69 -35.46 -17.35
C THR A 30 18.13 -36.80 -17.81
N GLY A 31 17.92 -36.95 -19.12
CA GLY A 31 17.59 -38.24 -19.75
C GLY A 31 18.83 -38.81 -20.43
N ALA A 32 19.32 -39.95 -19.92
CA ALA A 32 20.40 -40.70 -20.55
C ALA A 32 19.85 -41.51 -21.75
N VAL A 33 20.48 -41.37 -22.91
CA VAL A 33 20.14 -42.12 -24.14
C VAL A 33 21.05 -43.34 -24.23
N PRO A 34 20.51 -44.56 -24.43
CA PRO A 34 21.32 -45.76 -24.64
C PRO A 34 21.95 -45.73 -26.04
N SER A 35 23.27 -45.90 -26.07
CA SER A 35 24.05 -46.21 -27.25
C SER A 35 23.78 -47.65 -27.66
N ASP A 36 23.27 -47.86 -28.88
CA ASP A 36 23.55 -49.00 -29.78
C ASP A 36 22.43 -49.08 -30.84
N ILE A 37 22.50 -48.19 -31.84
CA ILE A 37 21.68 -48.27 -33.07
C ILE A 37 22.65 -48.12 -34.24
N GLU A 38 22.86 -49.22 -34.98
CA GLU A 38 23.62 -49.22 -36.23
C GLU A 38 22.88 -48.38 -37.28
N VAL A 39 23.49 -47.25 -37.65
CA VAL A 39 22.97 -46.32 -38.65
C VAL A 39 23.31 -46.86 -40.04
N ARG A 40 22.27 -47.20 -40.80
CA ARG A 40 22.39 -47.57 -42.21
C ARG A 40 22.35 -46.29 -43.06
N GLU A 41 23.48 -45.92 -43.64
CA GLU A 41 23.64 -44.75 -44.51
C GLU A 41 23.05 -45.03 -45.90
N ASP A 42 21.75 -44.85 -46.09
CA ASP A 42 21.14 -44.89 -47.44
C ASP A 42 20.12 -43.75 -47.59
N GLY A 43 20.59 -42.58 -48.05
CA GLY A 43 19.81 -41.57 -48.78
C GLY A 43 18.74 -40.78 -48.03
N SER A 44 19.00 -39.49 -47.79
CA SER A 44 18.02 -38.50 -47.30
C SER A 44 16.88 -38.31 -48.33
N PHE A 45 15.81 -39.06 -48.19
CA PHE A 45 14.62 -38.96 -49.04
C PHE A 45 13.48 -38.34 -48.26
N CYS A 46 13.36 -37.01 -48.33
CA CYS A 46 12.16 -36.35 -47.84
C CYS A 46 10.96 -36.70 -48.74
N GLY A 47 9.75 -36.78 -48.18
CA GLY A 47 8.49 -36.87 -48.91
C GLY A 47 7.71 -38.19 -48.76
N ASP A 48 8.07 -39.04 -47.80
CA ASP A 48 7.32 -40.26 -47.45
C ASP A 48 6.36 -40.08 -46.26
N SER A 49 6.31 -38.87 -45.68
CA SER A 49 5.56 -38.52 -44.46
C SER A 49 5.97 -39.30 -43.20
N LEU A 50 7.17 -39.91 -43.19
CA LEU A 50 7.71 -40.64 -42.05
C LEU A 50 9.03 -40.00 -41.62
N ARG A 51 9.15 -39.64 -40.35
CA ARG A 51 10.38 -39.06 -39.81
C ARG A 51 11.48 -40.12 -39.71
N GLN A 52 12.53 -39.98 -40.51
CA GLN A 52 13.69 -40.87 -40.52
C GLN A 52 14.82 -40.35 -39.60
N ILE A 53 15.82 -41.20 -39.33
CA ILE A 53 16.97 -40.83 -38.49
C ILE A 53 17.84 -39.84 -39.28
N GLY A 54 18.13 -38.68 -38.68
CA GLY A 54 18.88 -37.60 -39.33
C GLY A 54 18.00 -36.57 -40.06
N GLU A 55 16.70 -36.81 -40.15
CA GLU A 55 15.75 -35.80 -40.62
C GLU A 55 15.33 -34.86 -39.50
N ASP A 56 15.35 -33.58 -39.85
CA ASP A 56 15.00 -32.49 -38.97
C ASP A 56 14.11 -31.50 -39.72
N CYS A 57 13.55 -30.53 -39.00
CA CYS A 57 12.60 -29.60 -39.63
C CYS A 57 13.26 -28.65 -40.66
N SER A 58 14.60 -28.61 -40.73
CA SER A 58 15.37 -27.85 -41.70
C SER A 58 15.75 -28.68 -42.93
N SER A 59 16.03 -29.98 -42.77
CA SER A 59 16.37 -30.89 -43.86
C SER A 59 15.16 -31.46 -44.59
N CYS A 60 14.07 -31.80 -43.88
CA CYS A 60 12.85 -32.37 -44.45
C CYS A 60 11.56 -31.76 -43.85
N PRO A 61 11.17 -30.53 -44.26
CA PRO A 61 9.98 -29.85 -43.74
C PRO A 61 8.65 -30.51 -44.14
N SER A 62 8.65 -31.36 -45.17
CA SER A 62 7.49 -32.17 -45.57
C SER A 62 7.13 -33.22 -44.53
N ASP A 63 8.14 -33.90 -43.98
CA ASP A 63 7.98 -35.06 -43.10
C ASP A 63 8.09 -34.67 -41.63
N VAL A 64 8.86 -33.61 -41.33
CA VAL A 64 9.03 -33.06 -39.98
C VAL A 64 8.33 -31.71 -39.85
N GLN A 65 7.01 -31.73 -39.69
CA GLN A 65 6.23 -30.52 -39.42
C GLN A 65 6.25 -30.16 -37.94
N CYS A 66 6.68 -28.94 -37.63
CA CYS A 66 6.50 -28.37 -36.31
C CYS A 66 5.01 -28.11 -36.03
N SER A 67 4.61 -28.19 -34.75
CA SER A 67 3.26 -27.77 -34.31
C SER A 67 3.00 -26.31 -34.70
N ASP A 68 1.72 -25.93 -34.90
CA ASP A 68 1.29 -24.56 -35.23
C ASP A 68 1.82 -23.48 -34.26
N LEU A 69 2.20 -23.88 -33.04
CA LEU A 69 2.77 -23.02 -32.00
C LEU A 69 4.30 -23.11 -31.91
N ALA A 70 4.96 -23.71 -32.90
CA ALA A 70 6.41 -23.87 -32.96
C ALA A 70 6.94 -23.45 -34.33
N PHE A 71 8.20 -23.04 -34.36
CA PHE A 71 8.92 -22.75 -35.60
C PHE A 71 10.22 -23.55 -35.62
N CYS A 72 10.70 -23.86 -36.82
CA CYS A 72 11.98 -24.54 -36.97
C CYS A 72 13.13 -23.55 -36.79
N ASP A 73 14.04 -23.85 -35.88
CA ASP A 73 15.28 -23.09 -35.67
C ASP A 73 16.44 -24.07 -35.51
N ASN A 74 17.40 -24.02 -36.43
CA ASN A 74 18.57 -24.93 -36.49
C ASN A 74 18.19 -26.42 -36.39
N GLY A 75 17.21 -26.86 -37.19
CA GLY A 75 16.74 -28.26 -37.21
C GLY A 75 15.85 -28.66 -36.02
N VAL A 76 15.60 -27.76 -35.05
CA VAL A 76 14.77 -28.07 -33.88
C VAL A 76 13.47 -27.25 -33.90
N CYS A 77 12.34 -27.91 -33.64
CA CYS A 77 11.07 -27.21 -33.44
C CYS A 77 11.06 -26.52 -32.07
N ILE A 78 11.22 -25.19 -32.05
CA ILE A 78 11.14 -24.38 -30.85
C ILE A 78 9.74 -23.81 -30.72
N LYS A 79 9.13 -23.95 -29.54
CA LYS A 79 7.83 -23.31 -29.26
C LYS A 79 7.97 -21.80 -29.44
N LYS A 80 7.08 -21.21 -30.23
CA LYS A 80 6.90 -19.78 -30.37
C LYS A 80 6.51 -19.24 -28.99
N GLN A 81 7.50 -18.76 -28.25
CA GLN A 81 7.28 -18.12 -26.97
C GLN A 81 6.43 -16.89 -27.27
N SER A 82 5.14 -16.92 -26.90
CA SER A 82 4.29 -15.74 -27.06
C SER A 82 4.95 -14.63 -26.25
N GLY A 83 5.54 -13.63 -26.93
CA GLY A 83 6.39 -12.59 -26.32
C GLY A 83 5.69 -11.70 -25.29
N PHE A 84 4.40 -11.94 -25.05
CA PHE A 84 3.68 -11.34 -23.94
C PHE A 84 3.93 -12.17 -22.69
N ASN A 85 4.95 -11.76 -21.94
CA ASN A 85 5.07 -12.11 -20.53
C ASN A 85 3.79 -11.63 -19.83
N SER A 86 2.82 -12.52 -19.64
CA SER A 86 1.55 -12.23 -18.98
C SER A 86 1.75 -11.52 -17.63
N LYS A 87 2.86 -11.80 -16.96
CA LYS A 87 3.31 -11.13 -15.74
C LYS A 87 3.52 -9.62 -15.92
N ILE A 88 4.13 -9.19 -17.03
CA ILE A 88 4.36 -7.76 -17.34
C ILE A 88 3.01 -7.07 -17.58
N LEU A 89 2.12 -7.70 -18.34
CA LEU A 89 0.79 -7.15 -18.62
C LEU A 89 -0.01 -6.96 -17.31
N PHE A 90 -0.01 -7.95 -16.42
CA PHE A 90 -0.63 -7.83 -15.10
C PHE A 90 -0.01 -6.72 -14.26
N GLY A 91 1.32 -6.59 -14.26
CA GLY A 91 2.02 -5.53 -13.55
C GLY A 91 1.59 -4.13 -14.03
N VAL A 92 1.51 -3.92 -15.34
CA VAL A 92 1.06 -2.64 -15.92
C VAL A 92 -0.39 -2.34 -15.54
N LEU A 93 -1.28 -3.34 -15.60
CA LEU A 93 -2.69 -3.18 -15.26
C LEU A 93 -2.90 -2.75 -13.79
N ILE A 94 -2.10 -3.30 -12.87
CA ILE A 94 -2.14 -2.94 -11.45
C ILE A 94 -1.71 -1.49 -11.23
N VAL A 95 -0.63 -1.04 -11.88
CA VAL A 95 -0.16 0.35 -11.79
C VAL A 95 -1.22 1.33 -12.31
N VAL A 96 -1.85 1.03 -13.45
CA VAL A 96 -2.94 1.85 -14.01
C VAL A 96 -4.13 1.93 -13.05
N LEU A 97 -4.49 0.82 -12.40
CA LEU A 97 -5.57 0.79 -11.42
C LEU A 97 -5.26 1.66 -10.19
N PHE A 98 -4.03 1.63 -9.68
CA PHE A 98 -3.63 2.51 -8.58
C PHE A 98 -3.65 4.00 -8.96
N LEU A 99 -3.22 4.35 -10.16
CA LEU A 99 -3.29 5.73 -10.66
C LEU A 99 -4.74 6.20 -10.78
N ALA A 100 -5.64 5.35 -11.29
CA ALA A 100 -7.06 5.66 -11.39
C ALA A 100 -7.72 5.87 -10.02
N VAL A 101 -7.44 5.01 -9.04
CA VAL A 101 -7.97 5.14 -7.67
C VAL A 101 -7.43 6.39 -6.98
N SER A 102 -6.12 6.67 -7.13
CA SER A 102 -5.49 7.88 -6.59
C SER A 102 -6.11 9.15 -7.19
N TYR A 103 -6.27 9.18 -8.51
CA TYR A 103 -6.91 10.29 -9.22
C TYR A 103 -8.36 10.49 -8.78
N LEU A 104 -9.13 9.40 -8.64
CA LEU A 104 -10.51 9.47 -8.17
C LEU A 104 -10.59 10.00 -6.72
N ALA A 105 -9.71 9.53 -5.84
CA ALA A 105 -9.64 10.03 -4.47
C ALA A 105 -9.33 11.54 -4.46
N TYR A 106 -8.32 11.98 -5.22
CA TYR A 106 -8.01 13.40 -5.38
C TYR A 106 -9.22 14.22 -5.85
N TYR A 107 -9.95 13.73 -6.86
CA TYR A 107 -11.13 14.40 -7.39
C TYR A 107 -12.26 14.52 -6.34
N LEU A 108 -12.48 13.47 -5.54
CA LEU A 108 -13.47 13.49 -4.46
C LEU A 108 -13.07 14.44 -3.31
N PHE A 109 -11.78 14.51 -2.96
CA PHE A 109 -11.30 15.46 -1.95
C PHE A 109 -11.42 16.90 -2.43
N LYS A 110 -11.09 17.17 -3.70
CA LYS A 110 -11.21 18.50 -4.29
C LYS A 110 -12.66 19.00 -4.28
N ARG A 111 -13.64 18.12 -4.52
CA ARG A 111 -15.07 18.47 -4.42
C ARG A 111 -15.46 18.96 -3.04
N ARG A 112 -14.95 18.35 -1.97
CA ARG A 112 -15.28 18.76 -0.59
C ARG A 112 -14.70 20.11 -0.19
N THR A 113 -13.60 20.55 -0.80
CA THR A 113 -13.01 21.86 -0.50
C THR A 113 -13.76 22.99 -1.18
N ALA A 114 -14.28 22.78 -2.40
CA ALA A 114 -15.05 23.81 -3.11
C ALA A 114 -16.36 24.16 -2.38
N GLU A 115 -17.02 23.18 -1.77
CA GLU A 115 -18.26 23.40 -1.00
C GLU A 115 -18.03 24.23 0.28
N LYS A 116 -16.81 24.21 0.84
CA LYS A 116 -16.49 25.03 2.03
C LYS A 116 -16.18 26.48 1.71
N GLU A 117 -15.82 26.79 0.46
CA GLU A 117 -15.45 28.14 0.06
C GLU A 117 -16.71 28.99 -0.19
N GLU A 118 -17.79 28.39 -0.69
CA GLU A 118 -19.06 29.10 -0.96
C GLU A 118 -19.88 29.42 0.31
N VAL A 119 -19.61 28.75 1.44
CA VAL A 119 -20.28 29.03 2.72
C VAL A 119 -19.66 30.24 3.46
N ILE A 120 -18.49 30.73 3.02
CA ILE A 120 -17.78 31.82 3.72
C ILE A 120 -18.04 33.19 3.07
N GLU A 121 -18.58 33.26 1.84
CA GLU A 121 -18.77 34.55 1.15
C GLU A 121 -20.11 35.25 1.44
N GLY A 122 -20.94 34.70 2.34
CA GLY A 122 -22.26 35.26 2.68
C GLY A 122 -22.55 35.51 4.16
N HIS A 123 -21.61 35.22 5.07
CA HIS A 123 -21.80 35.51 6.49
C HIS A 123 -20.80 36.58 6.94
N GLU A 124 -21.32 37.80 7.08
CA GLU A 124 -20.72 38.86 7.89
C GLU A 124 -20.23 38.24 9.22
N PRO A 125 -18.98 38.48 9.65
CA PRO A 125 -18.40 37.79 10.80
C PRO A 125 -19.03 38.28 12.11
N LEU A 126 -20.20 37.76 12.45
CA LEU A 126 -20.71 37.79 13.83
C LEU A 126 -20.03 36.66 14.60
N TYR A 127 -18.87 36.99 15.17
CA TYR A 127 -18.54 36.79 16.58
C TYR A 127 -19.33 35.69 17.34
N GLU A 128 -19.30 34.43 16.89
CA GLU A 128 -19.99 33.35 17.63
C GLU A 128 -19.15 32.06 17.75
N SER A 129 -17.87 32.11 17.34
CA SER A 129 -16.97 30.96 17.49
C SER A 129 -15.93 31.12 18.61
N GLN A 130 -15.79 32.29 19.23
CA GLN A 130 -14.85 32.51 20.36
C GLN A 130 -15.52 32.31 21.73
N VAL A 131 -16.86 32.30 21.78
CA VAL A 131 -17.62 32.34 23.04
C VAL A 131 -17.80 30.95 23.67
N LYS A 132 -17.64 29.87 22.91
CA LYS A 132 -17.86 28.51 23.43
C LYS A 132 -16.63 27.94 24.15
N GLU A 133 -15.42 28.31 23.73
CA GLU A 133 -14.17 27.92 24.39
C GLU A 133 -13.92 28.76 25.65
N GLU A 134 -14.30 30.05 25.64
CA GLU A 134 -14.17 30.93 26.81
C GLU A 134 -15.13 30.54 27.96
N ARG A 135 -16.36 30.07 27.67
CA ARG A 135 -17.30 29.66 28.73
C ARG A 135 -16.88 28.38 29.46
N GLU A 136 -16.31 27.40 28.76
CA GLU A 136 -15.84 26.16 29.39
C GLU A 136 -14.59 26.37 30.26
N ILE A 137 -13.77 27.40 29.95
CA ILE A 137 -12.64 27.81 30.79
C ILE A 137 -13.16 28.51 32.07
N THR A 138 -14.20 29.37 31.99
CA THR A 138 -14.68 30.11 33.17
C THR A 138 -15.39 29.26 34.22
N GLU A 139 -16.09 28.19 33.83
CA GLU A 139 -16.81 27.35 34.80
C GLU A 139 -15.86 26.54 35.70
N ASN A 140 -14.71 26.10 35.16
CA ASN A 140 -13.73 25.32 35.92
C ASN A 140 -12.97 26.15 36.99
N ILE A 141 -12.80 27.46 36.79
CA ILE A 141 -12.08 28.33 37.74
C ILE A 141 -12.87 28.54 39.04
N HIS A 142 -14.20 28.64 38.96
CA HIS A 142 -15.03 28.91 40.13
C HIS A 142 -15.05 27.71 41.11
N GLU A 143 -15.05 26.49 40.58
CA GLU A 143 -14.95 25.27 41.38
C GLU A 143 -13.59 25.16 42.08
N LEU A 144 -12.51 25.46 41.34
CA LEU A 144 -11.15 25.48 41.88
C LEU A 144 -11.01 26.50 43.02
N GLN A 145 -11.56 27.70 42.84
CA GLN A 145 -11.57 28.73 43.88
C GLN A 145 -12.31 28.27 45.14
N THR A 146 -13.52 27.73 44.99
CA THR A 146 -14.33 27.23 46.12
C THR A 146 -13.60 26.12 46.89
N TYR A 147 -12.91 25.23 46.17
CA TYR A 147 -12.09 24.18 46.79
C TYR A 147 -10.91 24.77 47.59
N VAL A 148 -10.16 25.70 47.00
CA VAL A 148 -9.00 26.34 47.64
C VAL A 148 -9.43 27.10 48.90
N GLU A 149 -10.49 27.89 48.85
CA GLU A 149 -11.01 28.64 50.00
C GLU A 149 -11.41 27.71 51.16
N ARG A 150 -12.10 26.60 50.86
CA ARG A 150 -12.48 25.61 51.88
C ARG A 150 -11.26 24.92 52.49
N ALA A 151 -10.26 24.57 51.68
CA ALA A 151 -9.04 23.95 52.19
C ALA A 151 -8.24 24.91 53.09
N LEU A 152 -8.16 26.18 52.73
CA LEU A 152 -7.52 27.20 53.57
C LEU A 152 -8.28 27.39 54.89
N ALA A 153 -9.61 27.40 54.87
CA ALA A 153 -10.44 27.48 56.08
C ALA A 153 -10.25 26.26 57.01
N LEU A 154 -9.86 25.11 56.47
CA LEU A 154 -9.51 23.90 57.22
C LEU A 154 -8.06 23.90 57.75
N GLY A 155 -7.27 24.94 57.46
CA GLY A 155 -5.91 25.12 57.98
C GLY A 155 -4.79 24.53 57.10
N TYR A 156 -5.06 24.19 55.85
CA TYR A 156 -4.02 23.76 54.90
C TYR A 156 -3.14 24.94 54.47
N ASP A 157 -1.82 24.73 54.32
CA ASP A 157 -0.92 25.77 53.84
C ASP A 157 -0.91 25.87 52.30
N LYS A 158 -0.77 27.10 51.77
CA LYS A 158 -0.74 27.36 50.32
C LYS A 158 0.35 26.54 49.62
N LYS A 159 1.51 26.32 50.26
CA LYS A 159 2.62 25.54 49.68
C LYS A 159 2.32 24.04 49.58
N GLN A 160 1.41 23.53 50.40
CA GLN A 160 1.00 22.13 50.37
C GLN A 160 -0.10 21.88 49.33
N LEU A 161 -0.98 22.87 49.10
CA LEU A 161 -2.11 22.76 48.17
C LEU A 161 -1.69 22.78 46.70
N LYS A 162 -0.74 23.63 46.33
CA LYS A 162 -0.28 23.76 44.94
C LYS A 162 0.13 22.42 44.28
N PRO A 163 1.03 21.60 44.87
CA PRO A 163 1.42 20.33 44.26
C PRO A 163 0.28 19.28 44.24
N LEU A 164 -0.71 19.39 45.13
CA LEU A 164 -1.88 18.49 45.12
C LEU A 164 -2.79 18.79 43.93
N LEU A 165 -3.01 20.07 43.62
CA LEU A 165 -3.81 20.50 42.48
C LEU A 165 -3.13 20.17 41.16
N GLU A 166 -1.82 20.39 41.06
CA GLU A 166 -1.02 19.98 39.90
C GLU A 166 -1.12 18.46 39.66
N LYS A 167 -1.03 17.66 40.73
CA LYS A 167 -1.18 16.19 40.64
C LYS A 167 -2.59 15.75 40.19
N GLN A 168 -3.61 16.58 40.42
CA GLN A 168 -4.97 16.34 39.96
C GLN A 168 -5.20 16.78 38.50
N GLY A 169 -4.21 17.36 37.85
CA GLY A 169 -4.26 17.75 36.43
C GLY A 169 -4.74 19.18 36.19
N TRP A 170 -4.84 20.01 37.23
CA TRP A 170 -5.14 21.44 37.07
C TRP A 170 -3.99 22.17 36.40
N ASN A 171 -4.31 23.15 35.54
CA ASN A 171 -3.31 23.98 34.88
C ASN A 171 -2.65 24.93 35.89
N ASN A 172 -1.33 25.10 35.79
CA ASN A 172 -0.55 25.95 36.68
C ASN A 172 -1.00 27.41 36.66
N ASP A 173 -1.36 27.93 35.48
CA ASP A 173 -1.78 29.32 35.33
C ASP A 173 -3.09 29.60 36.09
N ASP A 174 -4.02 28.65 36.09
CA ASP A 174 -5.31 28.71 36.79
C ASP A 174 -5.13 28.61 38.30
N ILE A 175 -4.25 27.70 38.74
CA ILE A 175 -3.87 27.56 40.15
C ILE A 175 -3.28 28.89 40.66
N ASP A 176 -2.34 29.48 39.92
CA ASP A 176 -1.70 30.74 40.30
C ASP A 176 -2.66 31.94 40.19
N PHE A 177 -3.63 31.91 39.28
CA PHE A 177 -4.70 32.89 39.25
C PHE A 177 -5.56 32.83 40.52
N VAL A 178 -6.04 31.65 40.92
CA VAL A 178 -6.88 31.47 42.12
C VAL A 178 -6.13 31.87 43.39
N PHE A 179 -4.88 31.46 43.57
CA PHE A 179 -4.10 31.83 44.76
C PHE A 179 -3.80 33.33 44.87
N ARG A 180 -3.84 34.08 43.76
CA ARG A 180 -3.74 35.56 43.77
C ARG A 180 -5.03 36.23 44.24
N GLN A 181 -6.19 35.62 44.00
CA GLN A 181 -7.49 36.15 44.39
C GLN A 181 -7.81 35.88 45.86
N VAL A 182 -7.45 34.70 46.38
CA VAL A 182 -7.70 34.33 47.77
C VAL A 182 -6.62 34.94 48.68
N ARG A 183 -6.94 36.12 49.24
CA ARG A 183 -6.10 36.79 50.25
C ARG A 183 -6.20 36.12 51.61
#